data_AF-A0A2G1BXX9-F1
#
_entry.id   AF-A0A2G1BXX9-F1
#
_cell.length_a   1.000
_cell.length_b   1.000
_cell.length_c   1.000
_cell.angle_alpha   90.00
_cell.angle_beta   90.00
_cell.angle_gamma   90.00
#
_symmetry.space_group_name_H-M   'P 1'
#
loop_
_entity.id
_entity.type
_entity.pdbx_description
1 polymer ?
#
loop_
_entity_poly.entity_id
_entity_poly.type
_entity_poly.pdbx_seq_one_letter_code
_entity_poly.pdbx_strand_id
1 'polypeptide(L)' 'MKKSISKFGKTLKKSEQQLIIGGKTISFPCSSYFFCALDCEEGDACAVPNGMGGANRGIIKNGQCCPA' A
#
# COMPACT_ATOMS: atom_id res chain seq x y z
N MET A 1 13.95 26.69 -30.79
CA MET A 1 14.53 25.67 -29.88
C MET A 1 13.51 24.56 -29.65
N LYS A 2 13.77 23.34 -30.15
CA LYS A 2 12.91 22.18 -29.86
C LYS A 2 13.11 21.83 -28.39
N LYS A 3 12.07 22.02 -27.57
CA LYS A 3 12.08 21.59 -26.17
C LYS A 3 12.19 20.06 -26.16
N SER A 4 13.32 19.55 -25.69
CA SER A 4 13.51 18.14 -25.38
C SER A 4 12.42 17.75 -24.38
N ILE A 5 11.53 16.85 -24.79
CA ILE A 5 10.58 16.21 -23.88
C ILE A 5 11.44 15.33 -23.00
N SER A 6 11.66 15.77 -21.76
CA SER A 6 12.32 15.00 -20.72
C SER A 6 11.72 13.60 -20.71
N LYS A 7 12.56 12.58 -20.90
CA LYS A 7 12.14 11.17 -20.92
C LYS A 7 11.58 10.82 -19.54
N PHE A 8 10.28 10.97 -19.36
CA PHE A 8 9.59 10.52 -18.16
C PHE A 8 9.71 9.00 -18.08
N GLY A 9 10.44 8.55 -17.03
CA GLY A 9 10.32 7.23 -16.41
C GLY A 9 10.86 6.05 -17.21
N LYS A 10 12.00 5.51 -16.80
CA LYS A 10 12.30 4.10 -17.08
C LYS A 10 11.20 3.25 -16.42
N THR A 11 10.61 2.31 -17.15
CA THR A 11 9.73 1.30 -16.55
C THR A 11 10.56 0.46 -15.58
N LEU A 12 10.37 0.68 -14.28
CA LEU A 12 11.05 -0.08 -13.24
C LEU A 12 10.57 -1.52 -13.24
N LYS A 13 11.50 -2.46 -13.04
CA LYS A 13 11.15 -3.86 -12.75
C LYS A 13 10.47 -3.94 -11.39
N LYS A 14 9.60 -4.94 -11.16
CA LYS A 14 8.93 -5.14 -9.86
C LYS A 14 9.92 -5.20 -8.68
N SER A 15 11.09 -5.82 -8.87
CA SER A 15 12.15 -5.86 -7.86
C SER A 15 12.68 -4.48 -7.49
N GLU A 16 12.78 -3.57 -8.46
CA GLU A 16 13.21 -2.18 -8.23
C GLU A 16 12.10 -1.34 -7.60
N GLN A 17 10.83 -1.60 -7.97
CA GLN A 17 9.67 -0.99 -7.32
C GLN A 17 9.58 -1.37 -5.84
N GLN A 18 9.86 -2.63 -5.48
CA GLN A 18 9.86 -3.11 -4.09
C GLN A 18 10.92 -2.44 -3.20
N LEU A 19 11.97 -1.85 -3.80
CA LEU A 19 13.02 -1.12 -3.08
C LEU A 19 12.61 0.33 -2.76
N ILE A 20 11.56 0.85 -3.40
CA ILE A 20 11.04 2.20 -3.13
C ILE A 20 10.18 2.15 -1.87
N ILE A 21 10.35 3.15 -1.01
CA ILE A 21 9.49 3.36 0.18
C ILE A 21 8.06 3.59 -0.33
N GLY A 22 7.21 2.57 -0.16
CA GLY A 22 5.84 2.51 -0.71
C GLY A 22 5.58 1.33 -1.67
N GLY A 23 6.62 0.79 -2.33
CA GLY A 23 6.52 -0.43 -3.14
C GLY A 23 6.89 -1.71 -2.38
N LYS A 24 7.47 -1.58 -1.19
CA LYS A 24 7.72 -2.69 -0.26
C LYS A 24 6.40 -3.14 0.35
N THR A 25 6.03 -4.40 0.16
CA THR A 25 4.94 -5.04 0.88
C THR A 25 5.24 -4.97 2.38
N ILE A 26 4.41 -4.23 3.11
CA ILE A 26 4.52 -4.17 4.56
C ILE A 26 3.86 -5.44 5.08
N SER A 27 4.67 -6.35 5.64
CA SER A 27 4.17 -7.56 6.27
C SER A 27 3.70 -7.24 7.69
N PHE A 28 2.43 -7.53 7.98
CA PHE A 28 1.84 -7.44 9.31
C PHE A 28 0.80 -8.57 9.45
N PRO A 29 0.52 -9.07 10.68
CA PRO A 29 -0.54 -10.04 10.87
C PRO A 29 -1.90 -9.43 10.52
N CYS A 30 -2.82 -10.22 9.98
CA CYS A 30 -4.20 -9.76 9.80
C CYS A 30 -4.77 -9.26 11.13
N SER A 31 -5.47 -8.12 11.10
CA SER A 31 -5.98 -7.47 12.30
C SER A 31 -7.46 -7.15 12.14
N SER A 32 -8.27 -7.45 13.17
CA SER A 32 -9.64 -6.96 13.29
C SER A 32 -9.71 -5.50 13.78
N TYR A 33 -8.59 -4.95 14.26
CA TYR A 33 -8.46 -3.55 14.61
C TYR A 33 -7.81 -2.80 13.46
N PHE A 34 -8.62 -2.11 12.66
CA PHE A 34 -8.19 -1.37 11.48
C PHE A 34 -9.04 -0.13 11.26
N PHE A 35 -8.48 0.82 10.52
CA PHE A 35 -9.17 1.96 9.96
C PHE A 35 -9.63 1.64 8.55
N CYS A 36 -10.80 2.15 8.18
CA CYS A 36 -11.29 2.11 6.82
C CYS A 36 -12.23 3.31 6.60
N ALA A 37 -12.45 3.69 5.33
CA ALA A 37 -12.94 5.02 5.03
C ALA A 37 -14.47 5.21 5.16
N LEU A 38 -15.27 4.14 5.30
CA LEU A 38 -16.75 4.13 5.36
C LEU A 38 -17.26 2.81 6.00
N ASP A 39 -18.41 2.28 5.56
CA ASP A 39 -18.77 0.87 5.69
C ASP A 39 -17.87 0.06 4.76
N CYS A 40 -17.10 -0.87 5.32
CA CYS A 40 -16.00 -1.50 4.60
C CYS A 40 -16.30 -2.96 4.32
N GLU A 41 -16.21 -3.33 3.05
CA GLU A 41 -16.55 -4.66 2.58
C GLU A 41 -15.31 -5.50 2.31
N GLU A 42 -15.54 -6.79 2.10
CA GLU A 42 -14.50 -7.73 1.70
C GLU A 42 -13.82 -7.24 0.41
N GLY A 43 -12.49 -7.13 0.42
CA GLY A 43 -11.71 -6.60 -0.70
C GLY A 43 -11.42 -5.11 -0.66
N ASP A 44 -12.02 -4.34 0.26
CA ASP A 44 -11.73 -2.92 0.40
C ASP A 44 -10.36 -2.64 1.02
N ALA A 45 -9.85 -1.45 0.71
CA ALA A 45 -8.62 -0.94 1.31
C ALA A 45 -8.83 -0.60 2.78
N CYS A 46 -7.91 -1.06 3.62
CA CYS A 46 -7.91 -0.83 5.06
C CYS A 46 -6.51 -0.41 5.54
N ALA A 47 -6.40 0.04 6.79
CA ALA A 47 -5.11 0.39 7.39
C ALA A 47 -5.02 -0.03 8.86
N VAL A 48 -3.94 -0.70 9.24
CA VAL A 48 -3.68 -1.13 10.64
C VAL A 48 -2.66 -0.19 11.28
N PRO A 49 -2.92 0.40 12.45
CA PRO A 49 -1.95 1.26 13.13
C PRO A 49 -0.66 0.51 13.41
N ASN A 50 0.49 1.15 13.15
CA ASN A 50 1.80 0.49 13.19
C ASN A 50 2.67 0.85 14.41
N GLY A 51 2.12 1.61 15.36
CA GLY A 51 2.82 2.03 16.59
C GLY A 51 3.90 3.11 16.39
N MET A 52 4.18 3.54 15.16
CA MET A 52 5.16 4.58 14.83
C MET A 52 4.52 5.93 14.47
N GLY A 53 3.25 6.12 14.85
CA GLY A 53 2.45 7.29 14.44
C GLY A 53 1.87 7.20 13.03
N GLY A 54 1.95 6.04 12.37
CA GLY A 54 1.35 5.77 11.06
C GLY A 54 0.49 4.51 11.05
N ALA A 55 0.12 4.07 9.84
CA ALA A 55 -0.63 2.84 9.62
C ALA A 55 -0.10 2.08 8.40
N ASN A 56 -0.15 0.75 8.48
CA ASN A 56 0.18 -0.17 7.40
C ASN A 56 -1.07 -0.41 6.56
N ARG A 57 -0.97 -0.19 5.24
CA ARG A 57 -2.10 -0.39 4.33
C ARG A 57 -2.29 -1.89 4.02
N GLY A 58 -3.53 -2.32 3.93
CA GLY A 58 -3.92 -3.68 3.61
C GLY A 58 -5.21 -3.75 2.81
N ILE A 59 -5.74 -4.97 2.70
CA ILE A 59 -7.04 -5.31 2.11
C ILE A 59 -7.85 -6.13 3.12
N ILE A 60 -9.15 -5.89 3.20
CA ILE A 60 -10.06 -6.66 4.06
C ILE A 60 -10.23 -8.07 3.49
N LYS A 61 -9.93 -9.07 4.33
CA LYS A 61 -10.11 -10.49 4.08
C LYS A 61 -10.75 -11.15 5.30
N ASN A 62 -11.88 -11.83 5.12
CA ASN A 62 -12.73 -12.41 6.15
C ASN A 62 -13.00 -11.42 7.31
N GLY A 63 -13.30 -10.16 6.98
CA GLY A 63 -13.57 -9.12 7.99
C GLY A 63 -12.35 -8.64 8.78
N GLN A 64 -11.13 -8.98 8.35
CA GLN A 64 -9.88 -8.51 8.94
C GLN A 64 -9.02 -7.78 7.92
N CYS A 65 -8.29 -6.74 8.33
CA CYS A 65 -7.32 -6.09 7.47
C CYS A 65 -6.04 -6.90 7.39
N CYS A 66 -5.70 -7.40 6.20
CA CYS A 66 -4.50 -8.19 5.92
C CYS A 66 -3.54 -7.46 4.98
N PRO A 67 -2.23 -7.75 5.00
CA PRO A 67 -1.28 -7.19 4.03
C PRO A 67 -1.70 -7.54 2.60
N ALA A 68 -1.65 -6.53 1.72
CA ALA A 68 -2.05 -6.60 0.32
C ALA A 68 -0.95 -7.19 -0.58
#